data_AF-A0A151U4V6-F1
#
_entry.id   AF-A0A151U4V6-F1
#
_cell.length_a   1.000
_cell.length_b   1.000
_cell.length_c   1.000
_cell.angle_alpha   90.00
_cell.angle_beta   90.00
_cell.angle_gamma   90.00
#
_symmetry.space_group_name_H-M   'P 1'
#
loop_
_entity.id
_entity.type
_entity.pdbx_description
1 polymer ?
#
loop_
_entity_poly.entity_id
_entity_poly.type
_entity_poly.pdbx_seq_one_letter_code
_entity_poly.pdbx_strand_id
1 'polypeptide(L)' 'LNRTILERVRCMLLGAGMSKAFWGEAANIVVYLIKRHPSSALGYKTPMEVWSGRPAD' A
#
# COMPACT_ATOMS: atom_id res chain seq x y z
N LEU A 1 0.56 -11.61 1.51
CA LEU A 1 0.24 -10.19 1.19
C LEU A 1 -1.09 -9.74 1.81
N ASN A 2 -2.16 -10.53 1.71
CA ASN A 2 -3.50 -10.16 2.23
C ASN A 2 -3.49 -9.77 3.72
N ARG A 3 -2.75 -10.51 4.57
CA ARG A 3 -2.58 -10.15 5.98
C ARG A 3 -1.92 -8.78 6.17
N THR A 4 -0.86 -8.47 5.42
CA THR A 4 -0.17 -7.17 5.47
C THR A 4 -1.08 -6.02 5.06
N ILE A 5 -1.92 -6.22 4.04
CA ILE A 5 -2.89 -5.21 3.61
C ILE A 5 -3.90 -4.97 4.72
N LEU A 6 -4.52 -6.02 5.27
CA LEU A 6 -5.49 -5.88 6.36
C LEU A 6 -4.92 -5.12 7.56
N GLU A 7 -3.72 -5.47 8.01
CA GLU A 7 -3.08 -4.82 9.16
C GLU A 7 -2.77 -3.34 8.89
N ARG A 8 -2.31 -3.01 7.68
CA ARG A 8 -2.07 -1.61 7.28
C ARG A 8 -3.36 -0.80 7.21
N VAL A 9 -4.45 -1.38 6.71
CA VAL A 9 -5.75 -0.69 6.65
C VAL A 9 -6.29 -0.46 8.05
N ARG A 10 -6.19 -1.45 8.96
CA ARG A 10 -6.55 -1.26 10.38
C ARG A 10 -5.74 -0.15 11.02
N CYS A 11 -4.42 -0.19 10.85
CA CYS A 11 -3.51 0.80 11.41
C CYS A 11 -3.82 2.21 10.88
N MET A 12 -4.07 2.35 9.58
CA MET A 12 -4.42 3.63 8.97
C MET A 12 -5.74 4.21 9.51
N LEU A 13 -6.79 3.39 9.61
CA LEU A 13 -8.06 3.85 10.15
C LEU A 13 -7.98 4.18 11.63
N LEU A 14 -7.27 3.38 12.42
CA LEU A 14 -7.06 3.64 13.85
C LEU A 14 -6.25 4.93 14.06
N GLY A 15 -5.16 5.12 13.31
CA GLY A 15 -4.33 6.32 13.40
C GLY A 15 -5.04 7.59 12.94
N ALA A 16 -5.95 7.48 11.96
CA ALA A 16 -6.76 8.59 11.48
C ALA A 16 -8.05 8.82 12.29
N GLY A 17 -8.37 7.95 13.27
CA GLY A 17 -9.65 8.00 14.00
C GLY A 17 -10.88 7.79 13.12
N MET A 18 -10.73 7.11 11.98
CA MET A 18 -11.79 6.94 10.99
C MET A 18 -12.67 5.71 11.25
N SER A 19 -13.94 5.84 10.90
CA SER A 19 -14.91 4.73 10.92
C SER A 19 -14.56 3.64 9.90
N LYS A 20 -15.01 2.41 10.17
CA LYS A 20 -14.95 1.27 9.24
C LYS A 20 -15.67 1.54 7.91
N ALA A 21 -16.54 2.56 7.83
CA ALA A 21 -17.13 2.98 6.56
C ALA A 21 -16.07 3.33 5.49
N PHE A 22 -14.90 3.83 5.89
CA PHE A 22 -13.80 4.18 4.99
C PHE A 22 -12.89 3.00 4.62
N TRP A 23 -13.27 1.76 4.97
CA TRP A 23 -12.45 0.57 4.74
C TRP A 23 -12.03 0.40 3.27
N GLY A 24 -12.95 0.64 2.33
CA GLY A 24 -12.66 0.55 0.90
C GLY A 24 -11.60 1.55 0.44
N GLU A 25 -11.72 2.80 0.89
CA GLU A 25 -10.78 3.86 0.54
C GLU A 25 -9.40 3.63 1.18
N ALA A 26 -9.37 3.29 2.47
CA ALA A 26 -8.14 2.95 3.16
C ALA A 26 -7.45 1.72 2.53
N ALA A 27 -8.20 0.70 2.10
CA ALA A 27 -7.65 -0.42 1.35
C ALA A 27 -7.04 -0.01 0.00
N ASN A 28 -7.72 0.87 -0.73
CA ASN A 28 -7.22 1.39 -2.00
C ASN A 28 -5.91 2.18 -1.81
N ILE A 29 -5.85 3.06 -0.80
CA ILE A 29 -4.65 3.82 -0.46
C ILE A 29 -3.50 2.90 -0.05
N VAL A 30 -3.76 1.90 0.81
CA VAL A 30 -2.72 0.94 1.23
C VAL A 30 -2.14 0.18 0.03
N VAL A 31 -2.98 -0.27 -0.90
CA VAL A 31 -2.53 -0.96 -2.12
C VAL A 31 -1.74 -0.01 -3.02
N TYR A 32 -2.20 1.23 -3.19
CA TYR A 32 -1.50 2.25 -3.94
C TYR A 32 -0.10 2.50 -3.37
N LEU A 33 0.01 2.67 -2.05
CA LEU A 33 1.29 2.84 -1.35
C LEU A 33 2.20 1.62 -1.53
N ILE A 34 1.69 0.39 -1.39
CA ILE A 34 2.49 -0.83 -1.58
C ILE A 34 3.09 -0.87 -2.99
N LYS A 35 2.32 -0.51 -4.02
CA LYS A 35 2.79 -0.54 -5.41
C LYS A 35 3.89 0.48 -5.69
N ARG A 36 3.87 1.63 -5.01
CA ARG A 36 4.81 2.74 -5.22
C ARG A 36 5.92 2.84 -4.18
N HIS A 37 5.86 2.08 -3.09
CA HIS A 37 6.90 2.16 -2.08
C HIS A 37 8.12 1.32 -2.54
N PRO A 38 9.34 1.89 -2.51
CA PRO A 38 10.54 1.12 -2.79
C PRO A 38 10.68 0.00 -1.79
N SER A 39 11.00 -1.20 -2.28
CA SER A 39 11.19 -2.38 -1.45
C SER A 39 12.65 -2.76 -1.44
N SER A 40 13.24 -2.95 -0.26
CA SER A 40 14.61 -3.46 -0.13
C SER A 40 14.78 -4.82 -0.82
N ALA A 41 13.75 -5.67 -0.78
CA ALA A 41 13.72 -6.95 -1.49
C ALA A 41 13.77 -6.81 -3.03
N LEU A 42 13.45 -5.64 -3.57
CA LEU A 42 13.51 -5.31 -5.00
C LEU A 42 14.71 -4.40 -5.32
N GLY A 43 15.70 -4.32 -4.44
CA GLY A 43 16.85 -3.42 -4.63
C GLY A 43 16.44 -1.94 -4.62
N TYR A 44 15.51 -1.57 -3.73
CA TYR A 44 14.93 -0.23 -3.61
C TYR A 44 14.14 0.24 -4.84
N LYS A 45 13.77 -0.67 -5.74
CA LYS A 45 12.75 -0.42 -6.76
C LYS A 45 11.35 -0.65 -6.19
N THR A 46 10.38 0.00 -6.79
CA THR A 46 8.97 -0.18 -6.46
C THR A 46 8.40 -1.41 -7.18
N PRO A 47 7.41 -2.11 -6.61
CA PRO A 47 6.74 -3.20 -7.31
C PRO A 47 6.16 -2.80 -8.66
N MET A 48 5.68 -1.56 -8.80
CA MET A 48 5.14 -1.05 -10.06
C MET A 48 6.24 -0.90 -11.12
N GLU A 49 7.43 -0.44 -10.76
CA GLU A 49 8.56 -0.35 -11.69
C GLU A 49 9.02 -1.71 -12.20
N VAL A 50 9.12 -2.67 -11.28
CA VAL A 50 9.53 -4.04 -11.62
C VAL A 50 8.50 -4.70 -12.53
N TRP A 51 7.21 -4.45 -12.29
CA TRP A 51 6.14 -5.04 -13.09
C TRP A 51 5.94 -4.36 -14.45
N SER A 52 5.92 -3.03 -14.48
CA SER A 52 5.62 -2.26 -15.70
C SER A 52 6.85 -2.02 -16.58
N GLY A 53 8.07 -2.25 -16.06
CA GLY A 53 9.32 -1.95 -16.76
C GLY A 53 9.55 -0.46 -17.02
N ARG A 54 8.72 0.40 -16.41
CA ARG A 54 8.76 1.86 -16.51
C ARG A 54 9.09 2.45 -15.14
N PRO A 55 9.81 3.58 -15.06
CA PRO A 55 10.01 4.28 -13.79
C PRO A 55 8.66 4.66 -13.16
N ALA A 56 8.61 4.71 -11.83
CA ALA A 56 7.45 5.25 -11.14
C ALA A 56 7.36 6.76 -11.42
N ASP A 57 6.17 7.22 -11.79
CA ASP A 57 5.84 8.64 -12.01
C ASP A 57 5.99 9.48 -10.74
#